data_AF-A3SMS3-F1
#
_entry.id   AF-A3SMS3-F1
#
_cell.length_a   1.000
_cell.length_b   1.000
_cell.length_c   1.000
_cell.angle_alpha   90.00
_cell.angle_beta   90.00
_cell.angle_gamma   90.00
#
_symmetry.space_group_name_H-M   'P 1'
#
loop_
_entity.id
_entity.type
_entity.pdbx_description
1 polymer ?
#
loop_
_entity_poly.entity_id
_entity_poly.type
_entity_poly.pdbx_seq_one_letter_code
_entity_poly.pdbx_strand_id
1 'polypeptide(L)'
;MSPQGSKLTIIIRVKEVPLSPEDEMPAHPTPSAEGHYWAKLVHPHHEPEGEEWASYDWEVVQVNYNNGTGEDQWRVYVPGIEPGQLIDAFIWGPRVPDFNQSS
;
A
#
# COMPACT_ATOMS: atom_id res chain seq x y z
N MET A 1 28.86 -52.99 -10.96
CA MET A 1 28.25 -52.28 -9.82
C MET A 1 28.09 -50.83 -10.24
N SER A 2 26.86 -50.37 -10.46
CA SER A 2 26.55 -48.97 -10.81
C SER A 2 25.75 -48.36 -9.66
N PRO A 3 26.07 -47.15 -9.17
CA PRO A 3 25.29 -46.54 -8.12
C PRO A 3 23.97 -45.99 -8.70
N GLN A 4 22.84 -46.45 -8.17
CA GLN A 4 21.54 -45.81 -8.35
C GLN A 4 21.58 -44.42 -7.70
N GLY A 5 21.54 -43.37 -8.52
CA GLY A 5 21.36 -42.00 -8.04
C GLY A 5 19.92 -41.76 -7.58
N SER A 6 19.73 -41.45 -6.30
CA SER A 6 18.44 -41.03 -5.76
C SER A 6 18.11 -39.62 -6.24
N LYS A 7 17.00 -39.47 -6.98
CA LYS A 7 16.46 -38.16 -7.40
C LYS A 7 15.76 -37.52 -6.21
N LEU A 8 16.30 -36.39 -5.75
CA LEU A 8 15.70 -35.59 -4.68
C LEU A 8 14.56 -34.74 -5.27
N THR A 9 13.32 -35.07 -4.94
CA THR A 9 12.16 -34.25 -5.30
C THR A 9 11.89 -33.26 -4.17
N ILE A 10 12.21 -31.98 -4.39
CA ILE A 10 11.89 -30.90 -3.46
C ILE A 10 10.43 -30.50 -3.67
N ILE A 11 9.56 -30.85 -2.73
CA ILE A 11 8.18 -30.35 -2.69
C ILE A 11 8.19 -29.03 -1.92
N ILE A 12 8.20 -27.91 -2.64
CA ILE A 12 8.00 -26.59 -2.03
C ILE A 12 6.52 -26.47 -1.69
N ARG A 13 6.15 -26.69 -0.43
CA ARG A 13 4.84 -26.27 0.09
C ARG A 13 4.98 -24.80 0.45
N VAL A 14 4.42 -23.92 -0.37
CA VAL A 14 4.16 -22.53 0.03
C VAL A 14 3.13 -22.63 1.16
N LYS A 15 3.60 -22.47 2.40
CA LYS A 15 2.69 -22.18 3.52
C LYS A 15 2.42 -20.69 3.43
N GLU A 16 1.17 -20.29 3.25
CA GLU A 16 0.76 -18.93 3.54
C GLU A 16 1.20 -18.64 4.98
N VAL A 17 2.17 -17.74 5.13
CA VAL A 17 2.59 -17.27 6.44
C VAL A 17 1.56 -16.22 6.81
N PRO A 18 0.71 -16.45 7.83
CA PRO A 18 -0.16 -15.39 8.30
C PRO A 18 0.73 -14.24 8.77
N LEU A 19 0.50 -13.04 8.22
CA LEU A 19 1.20 -11.81 8.61
C LEU A 19 1.12 -11.68 10.14
N SER A 20 2.26 -11.42 10.77
CA SER A 20 2.31 -11.30 12.23
C SER A 20 1.55 -10.04 12.65
N PRO A 21 0.81 -10.01 13.77
CA PRO A 21 0.18 -8.78 14.27
C PRO A 21 1.19 -7.65 14.59
N GLU A 22 2.48 -7.96 14.61
CA GLU A 22 3.59 -7.00 14.74
C GLU A 22 4.03 -6.40 13.39
N ASP A 23 3.49 -6.87 12.27
CA ASP A 23 3.62 -6.24 10.94
C ASP A 23 2.52 -5.19 10.66
N GLU A 24 1.51 -5.06 11.53
CA GLU A 24 0.54 -3.96 11.42
C GLU A 24 1.12 -2.66 12.01
N MET A 25 1.37 -1.66 11.15
CA MET A 25 1.77 -0.35 11.62
C MET A 25 0.64 0.32 12.44
N PRO A 26 0.99 1.11 13.48
CA PRO A 26 0.00 1.88 14.22
C PRO A 26 -0.70 2.87 13.30
N ALA A 27 -2.02 3.03 13.46
CA ALA A 27 -2.77 4.02 12.70
C ALA A 27 -2.35 5.45 13.07
N HIS A 28 -2.06 6.26 12.05
CA HIS A 28 -1.74 7.68 12.16
C HIS A 28 -2.96 8.56 11.81
N PRO A 29 -2.98 9.84 12.24
CA PRO A 29 -4.01 10.78 11.83
C PRO A 29 -4.04 10.98 10.31
N THR A 30 -5.23 11.29 9.78
CA THR A 30 -5.40 11.72 8.40
C THR A 30 -4.49 12.90 8.06
N PRO A 31 -3.77 12.87 6.91
CA PRO A 31 -2.92 13.96 6.48
C PRO A 31 -3.66 15.29 6.34
N SER A 32 -2.99 16.37 6.72
CA SER A 32 -3.47 17.75 6.56
C SER A 32 -2.52 18.62 5.73
N ALA A 33 -1.55 17.99 5.07
CA ALA A 33 -0.55 18.63 4.23
C ALA A 33 -0.13 17.70 3.08
N GLU A 34 0.46 18.30 2.04
CA GLU A 34 1.01 17.57 0.90
C GLU A 34 2.25 16.74 1.27
N GLY A 35 2.47 15.66 0.54
CA GLY A 35 3.69 14.87 0.64
C GLY A 35 3.46 13.37 0.43
N HIS A 36 4.47 12.59 0.82
CA HIS A 36 4.44 11.14 0.73
C HIS A 36 4.14 10.54 2.11
N TYR A 37 3.23 9.56 2.13
CA TYR A 37 2.77 8.92 3.35
C TYR A 37 2.69 7.42 3.11
N TRP A 38 2.98 6.63 4.13
CA TRP A 38 2.53 5.24 4.13
C TRP A 38 1.02 5.22 4.30
N ALA A 39 0.32 4.39 3.53
CA ALA A 39 -1.12 4.21 3.63
C ALA A 39 -1.53 2.81 3.19
N LYS A 40 -2.71 2.37 3.60
CA LYS A 40 -3.36 1.14 3.12
C LYS A 40 -4.73 1.50 2.57
N LEU A 41 -4.98 1.24 1.28
CA LEU A 41 -6.27 1.49 0.65
C LEU A 41 -7.28 0.45 1.15
N VAL A 42 -8.39 0.92 1.72
CA VAL A 42 -9.43 0.06 2.31
C VAL A 42 -10.77 0.19 1.60
N HIS A 43 -11.10 1.38 1.10
CA HIS A 43 -12.37 1.66 0.43
C HIS A 43 -12.12 2.53 -0.80
N PRO A 44 -11.72 1.94 -1.93
CA PRO A 44 -11.51 2.73 -3.13
C PRO A 44 -12.81 3.39 -3.61
N HIS A 45 -12.70 4.66 -3.97
CA HIS A 45 -13.76 5.45 -4.58
C HIS A 45 -13.66 5.38 -6.10
N HIS A 46 -14.78 5.01 -6.73
CA HIS A 46 -14.97 4.89 -8.18
C HIS A 46 -14.08 3.84 -8.86
N GLU A 47 -14.53 2.58 -8.82
CA GLU A 47 -13.88 1.48 -9.53
C GLU A 47 -14.78 0.88 -10.62
N PRO A 48 -14.19 0.39 -11.73
CA PRO A 48 -14.85 -0.58 -12.59
C PRO A 48 -15.16 -1.87 -11.81
N GLU A 49 -16.36 -2.41 -12.01
CA GLU A 49 -16.81 -3.64 -11.35
C GLU A 49 -15.93 -4.83 -11.75
N GLY A 50 -15.33 -5.55 -10.77
CA GLY A 50 -14.70 -6.86 -11.00
C GLY A 50 -13.20 -7.01 -10.70
N GLU A 51 -12.54 -6.02 -10.10
CA GLU A 51 -11.12 -6.08 -9.71
C GLU A 51 -10.95 -5.94 -8.18
N GLU A 52 -9.95 -6.61 -7.61
CA GLU A 52 -9.63 -6.53 -6.16
C GLU A 52 -8.56 -5.46 -5.93
N TRP A 53 -9.00 -4.29 -5.48
CA TRP A 53 -8.13 -3.10 -5.39
C TRP A 53 -7.76 -2.68 -3.97
N ALA A 54 -8.35 -3.30 -2.94
CA ALA A 54 -7.90 -3.07 -1.57
C ALA A 54 -6.41 -3.44 -1.47
N SER A 55 -5.58 -2.53 -0.96
CA SER A 55 -4.15 -2.82 -0.82
C SER A 55 -3.98 -4.00 0.13
N TYR A 56 -3.27 -5.03 -0.33
CA TYR A 56 -2.93 -6.17 0.51
C TYR A 56 -2.02 -5.76 1.69
N ASP A 57 -1.19 -4.73 1.48
CA ASP A 57 -0.20 -4.23 2.44
C ASP A 57 -0.13 -2.69 2.44
N TRP A 58 0.70 -2.12 3.30
CA TRP A 58 1.03 -0.70 3.32
C TRP A 58 1.88 -0.31 2.12
N GLU A 59 1.58 0.86 1.54
CA GLU A 59 2.32 1.40 0.41
C GLU A 59 2.54 2.91 0.54
N VAL A 60 3.52 3.42 -0.19
CA VAL A 60 3.78 4.86 -0.24
C VAL A 60 2.85 5.50 -1.25
N VAL A 61 1.99 6.40 -0.77
CA VAL A 61 1.06 7.19 -1.57
C VAL A 61 1.46 8.66 -1.56
N GLN A 62 1.06 9.38 -2.60
CA GLN A 62 1.27 10.82 -2.70
C GLN A 62 -0.04 11.56 -2.38
N VAL A 63 -0.02 12.45 -1.40
CA VAL A 63 -1.11 13.36 -1.06
C VAL A 63 -0.83 14.72 -1.68
N ASN A 64 -1.75 15.20 -2.53
CA ASN A 64 -1.67 16.50 -3.17
C ASN A 64 -2.88 17.36 -2.81
N TYR A 65 -2.66 18.68 -2.73
CA TYR A 65 -3.73 19.65 -2.64
C TYR A 65 -4.44 19.73 -4.00
N ASN A 66 -5.75 19.51 -3.99
CA ASN A 66 -6.54 19.39 -5.21
C ASN A 66 -7.37 20.65 -5.53
N ASN A 67 -7.03 21.80 -4.93
CA ASN A 67 -7.79 23.06 -5.05
C ASN A 67 -9.28 22.97 -4.69
N GLY A 68 -9.71 21.91 -4.02
CA GLY A 68 -11.09 21.69 -3.58
C GLY A 68 -11.32 22.17 -2.14
N THR A 69 -12.50 21.84 -1.61
CA THR A 69 -12.92 22.12 -0.23
C THR A 69 -13.50 20.86 0.41
N GLY A 70 -13.34 20.69 1.72
CA GLY A 70 -13.88 19.52 2.41
C GLY A 70 -13.21 18.23 1.92
N GLU A 71 -14.00 17.24 1.53
CA GLU A 71 -13.53 15.93 1.05
C GLU A 71 -12.74 16.02 -0.26
N ASP A 72 -13.03 17.02 -1.10
CA ASP A 72 -12.33 17.24 -2.38
C ASP A 72 -11.04 18.05 -2.23
N GLN A 73 -10.71 18.52 -1.03
CA GLN A 73 -9.52 19.33 -0.79
C GLN A 73 -8.22 18.57 -1.10
N TRP A 74 -8.21 17.27 -0.84
CA TRP A 74 -7.04 16.42 -0.95
C TRP A 74 -7.30 15.30 -1.95
N ARG A 75 -6.28 14.96 -2.75
CA ARG A 75 -6.30 13.77 -3.60
C ARG A 75 -5.10 12.90 -3.31
N VAL A 76 -5.34 11.60 -3.20
CA VAL A 76 -4.33 10.60 -2.90
C VAL A 76 -4.03 9.79 -4.15
N TYR A 77 -2.78 9.75 -4.57
CA TYR A 77 -2.33 8.98 -5.72
C TYR A 77 -1.61 7.73 -5.24
N VAL A 78 -2.15 6.58 -5.62
CA VAL A 78 -1.60 5.27 -5.32
C VAL A 78 -0.87 4.77 -6.58
N PRO A 79 0.39 4.34 -6.50
CA PRO A 79 1.13 3.88 -7.67
C PRO A 79 0.39 2.78 -8.45
N GLY A 80 0.07 3.04 -9.72
CA GLY A 80 -0.60 2.07 -10.59
C GLY A 80 -2.11 1.99 -10.45
N ILE A 81 -2.73 2.81 -9.58
CA ILE A 81 -4.19 2.89 -9.42
C ILE A 81 -4.67 4.27 -9.90
N GLU A 82 -5.44 4.28 -10.97
CA GLU A 82 -6.19 5.45 -11.44
C GLU A 82 -7.70 5.20 -11.29
N PRO A 83 -8.53 6.21 -10.94
CA PRO A 83 -8.17 7.60 -10.65
C PRO A 83 -7.58 7.76 -9.24
N GLY A 84 -7.06 8.95 -8.94
CA GLY A 84 -6.69 9.29 -7.55
C GLY A 84 -7.87 9.11 -6.61
N GLN A 85 -7.61 8.81 -5.35
CA GLN A 85 -8.57 8.42 -4.33
C GLN A 85 -8.85 9.56 -3.34
N LEU A 86 -9.97 9.48 -2.63
CA LEU A 86 -10.30 10.41 -1.54
C LEU A 86 -9.50 10.06 -0.27
N ILE A 87 -9.33 11.05 0.61
CA ILE A 87 -8.43 10.91 1.77
C ILE A 87 -8.95 9.96 2.86
N ASP A 88 -10.26 9.70 2.88
CA ASP A 88 -10.95 8.78 3.80
C ASP A 88 -10.95 7.31 3.32
N ALA A 89 -10.50 7.07 2.09
CA ALA A 89 -10.35 5.73 1.51
C ALA A 89 -9.24 4.89 2.17
N PHE A 90 -8.45 5.48 3.08
CA PHE A 90 -7.19 4.92 3.57
C PHE A 90 -7.12 4.80 5.08
N ILE A 91 -6.38 3.79 5.54
CA ILE A 91 -5.72 3.81 6.84
C ILE A 91 -4.35 4.44 6.65
N TRP A 92 -3.99 5.39 7.53
CA TRP A 92 -2.78 6.20 7.38
C TRP A 92 -1.65 5.72 8.27
N GLY A 93 -0.44 5.76 7.71
CA GLY A 93 0.84 5.52 8.35
C GLY A 93 1.64 6.82 8.48
N PRO A 94 2.92 6.75 8.90
CA PRO A 94 3.73 7.94 9.08
C PRO A 94 4.05 8.63 7.74
N ARG A 95 4.29 9.95 7.82
CA ARG A 95 4.85 10.73 6.70
C ARG A 95 6.23 10.19 6.35
N VAL A 96 6.46 9.95 5.07
CA VAL A 96 7.79 9.63 4.54
C VAL A 96 8.62 10.91 4.54
N PRO A 97 9.83 10.92 5.14
CA PRO A 97 10.68 12.09 5.11
C PRO A 97 11.00 12.52 3.67
N ASP A 98 10.91 13.82 3.41
CA ASP A 98 11.34 14.38 2.12
C ASP A 98 12.84 14.12 1.96
N PHE A 99 13.25 13.59 0.81
CA PHE A 99 14.66 13.40 0.50
C PHE A 99 15.32 14.75 0.26
N ASN A 100 15.97 15.30 1.29
CA ASN A 100 16.87 16.44 1.12
C ASN A 100 18.15 15.96 0.44
N GLN A 101 18.25 16.13 -0.88
CA GLN A 101 19.55 16.10 -1.55
C GLN A 101 20.32 17.36 -1.16
N SER A 102 21.03 17.30 -0.05
CA SER A 102 22.07 18.28 0.25
C SER A 102 23.20 18.04 -0.75
N SER A 103 23.36 18.99 -1.68
CA SER A 103 24.45 19.02 -2.67
C SER A 103 25.77 19.46 -2.02
#